data_AF-A0A958XZF3-F1
#
_entry.id   AF-A0A958XZF3-F1
#
_cell.length_a   1.000
_cell.length_b   1.000
_cell.length_c   1.000
_cell.angle_alpha   90.00
_cell.angle_beta   90.00
_cell.angle_gamma   90.00
#
_symmetry.space_group_name_H-M   'P 1'
#
loop_
_entity.id
_entity.type
_entity.pdbx_description
1 polymer ?
#
loop_
_entity_poly.entity_id
_entity_poly.type
_entity_poly.pdbx_seq_one_letter_code
_entity_poly.pdbx_strand_id
1 'polypeptide(L)'
;MATKVKLETTLGDIVMELDEEKAPVSCKNVLEYVDAGHYAGTVFHRVINGFMIQGGGYDETLQKKPTKPAIKNEATNGLKNVRGSVAMARTPDIDSATSQFFINVVDNDFLDHRDETPEGYGYAVF
;
A
#
# COMPACT_ATOMS: atom_id res chain seq x y z
N MET A 1 -7.57 7.31 -19.12
CA MET A 1 -7.91 5.94 -18.66
C MET A 1 -7.18 5.74 -17.35
N ALA A 2 -7.79 5.14 -16.33
CA ALA A 2 -7.13 4.87 -15.06
C ALA A 2 -6.10 3.73 -15.22
N THR A 3 -4.93 3.86 -14.61
CA THR A 3 -3.89 2.82 -14.63
C THR A 3 -4.30 1.65 -13.76
N LYS A 4 -4.04 0.44 -14.24
CA LYS A 4 -4.38 -0.81 -13.53
C LYS A 4 -3.15 -1.68 -13.34
N VAL A 5 -3.02 -2.25 -12.16
CA VAL A 5 -1.96 -3.20 -11.80
C VAL A 5 -2.62 -4.55 -11.50
N LYS A 6 -2.16 -5.60 -12.18
CA LYS A 6 -2.58 -6.97 -11.91
C LYS A 6 -1.55 -7.66 -11.02
N LEU A 7 -1.99 -8.11 -9.85
CA LEU A 7 -1.22 -8.98 -8.96
C LEU A 7 -1.64 -10.42 -9.23
N GLU A 8 -0.75 -11.18 -9.86
CA GLU A 8 -0.92 -12.62 -10.04
C GLU A 8 -0.48 -13.32 -8.75
N THR A 9 -1.41 -13.91 -8.03
CA THR A 9 -1.13 -14.64 -6.78
C THR A 9 -1.38 -16.12 -6.96
N THR A 10 -0.83 -16.94 -6.07
CA THR A 10 -1.10 -18.38 -6.04
C THR A 10 -2.57 -18.73 -5.74
N LEU A 11 -3.37 -17.76 -5.27
CA LEU A 11 -4.80 -17.90 -4.97
C LEU A 11 -5.71 -17.21 -5.99
N GLY A 12 -5.14 -16.70 -7.08
CA GLY A 12 -5.87 -16.00 -8.14
C GLY A 12 -5.42 -14.55 -8.35
N ASP A 13 -6.00 -13.91 -9.36
CA ASP A 13 -5.63 -12.57 -9.78
C ASP A 13 -6.36 -11.50 -8.96
N ILE A 14 -5.63 -10.45 -8.56
CA ILE A 14 -6.18 -9.22 -8.00
C ILE A 14 -5.86 -8.08 -8.95
N VAL A 15 -6.87 -7.31 -9.39
CA VAL A 15 -6.67 -6.13 -10.24
C VAL A 15 -6.94 -4.89 -9.41
N MET A 16 -5.91 -4.06 -9.26
CA MET A 16 -5.98 -2.77 -8.57
C MET A 16 -6.08 -1.65 -9.61
N GLU A 17 -6.96 -0.70 -9.38
CA GLU A 17 -7.03 0.56 -10.13
C GLU A 17 -6.40 1.66 -9.28
N LEU A 18 -5.53 2.47 -9.87
CA LEU A 18 -4.76 3.51 -9.16
C LEU A 18 -5.37 4.90 -9.40
N ASP A 19 -5.49 5.71 -8.34
CA ASP A 19 -5.95 7.10 -8.37
C ASP A 19 -4.76 8.06 -8.42
N GLU A 20 -4.12 8.13 -9.60
CA GLU A 20 -2.97 9.00 -9.85
C GLU A 20 -3.27 10.50 -9.69
N GLU A 21 -4.55 10.90 -9.72
CA GLU A 21 -4.97 12.28 -9.50
C GLU A 21 -4.86 12.63 -8.01
N LYS A 22 -5.30 11.73 -7.12
CA LYS A 22 -5.30 11.97 -5.67
C LYS A 22 -4.04 11.51 -4.96
N ALA A 23 -3.32 10.54 -5.49
CA ALA A 23 -2.12 9.97 -4.87
C ALA A 23 -0.96 9.83 -5.87
N PRO A 24 -0.54 10.91 -6.55
CA PRO A 24 0.45 10.85 -7.63
C PRO A 24 1.80 10.28 -7.17
N VAL A 25 2.27 10.59 -5.95
CA VAL A 25 3.57 10.09 -5.46
C VAL A 25 3.49 8.60 -5.13
N SER A 26 2.41 8.16 -4.48
CA SER A 26 2.19 6.78 -4.07
C SER A 26 1.98 5.88 -5.29
N CYS A 27 1.14 6.32 -6.24
CA CYS A 27 0.91 5.60 -7.49
C CYS A 27 2.20 5.44 -8.30
N LYS A 28 2.94 6.54 -8.49
CA LYS A 28 4.22 6.51 -9.20
C LYS A 28 5.21 5.55 -8.53
N ASN A 29 5.31 5.59 -7.21
CA ASN A 29 6.19 4.70 -6.45
C ASN A 29 5.83 3.22 -6.65
N VAL A 30 4.55 2.86 -6.56
CA VAL A 30 4.11 1.47 -6.77
C VAL A 30 4.37 1.02 -8.21
N LEU A 31 4.05 1.84 -9.20
CA LEU A 31 4.34 1.54 -10.61
C LEU A 31 5.83 1.34 -10.85
N GLU A 32 6.67 2.17 -10.23
CA GLU A 32 8.12 2.05 -10.27
C GLU A 32 8.64 0.73 -9.65
N TYR A 33 7.95 0.16 -8.67
CA TYR A 33 8.25 -1.16 -8.12
C TYR A 33 7.71 -2.30 -8.99
N VAL A 34 6.55 -2.11 -9.63
CA VAL A 34 5.98 -3.03 -10.63
C VAL A 34 6.93 -3.16 -11.82
N ASP A 35 7.35 -2.05 -12.41
CA ASP A 35 8.24 -2.00 -13.58
C ASP A 35 9.61 -2.60 -13.27
N ALA A 36 10.09 -2.47 -12.03
CA ALA A 36 11.33 -3.08 -11.56
C ALA A 36 11.19 -4.59 -11.24
N GLY A 37 10.00 -5.18 -11.37
CA GLY A 37 9.73 -6.58 -10.99
C GLY A 37 9.87 -6.84 -9.49
N HIS A 38 9.84 -5.81 -8.65
CA HIS A 38 10.12 -5.94 -7.21
C HIS A 38 9.09 -6.82 -6.50
N TYR A 39 7.82 -6.75 -6.91
CA TYR A 39 6.76 -7.54 -6.29
C TYR A 39 6.77 -9.02 -6.66
N ALA A 40 7.48 -9.41 -7.72
CA ALA A 40 7.63 -10.82 -8.08
C ALA A 40 8.33 -11.60 -6.96
N GLY A 41 7.75 -12.75 -6.60
CA GLY A 41 8.22 -13.59 -5.50
C GLY A 41 8.02 -12.98 -4.10
N THR A 42 7.27 -11.88 -3.98
CA THR A 42 6.86 -11.38 -2.65
C THR A 42 5.61 -12.08 -2.15
N VAL A 43 5.43 -12.08 -0.83
CA VAL A 43 4.27 -12.68 -0.16
C VAL A 43 3.43 -11.65 0.59
N PHE A 44 2.15 -11.99 0.79
CA PHE A 44 1.31 -11.37 1.80
C PHE A 44 1.71 -11.90 3.18
N HIS A 45 2.75 -11.32 3.76
CA HIS A 45 3.37 -11.78 5.00
C HIS A 45 2.54 -11.51 6.27
N ARG A 46 1.52 -10.64 6.19
CA ARG A 46 0.66 -10.31 7.33
C ARG A 46 -0.81 -10.27 6.90
N VAL A 47 -1.59 -11.25 7.35
CA VAL A 47 -3.01 -11.43 7.02
C VAL A 47 -3.80 -11.43 8.32
N ILE A 48 -4.68 -10.44 8.51
CA ILE A 48 -5.50 -10.32 9.72
C ILE A 48 -6.97 -10.25 9.29
N ASN A 49 -7.72 -11.33 9.59
CA ASN A 49 -9.14 -11.40 9.28
C ASN A 49 -9.91 -10.27 9.98
N GLY A 50 -10.84 -9.63 9.27
CA GLY A 50 -11.58 -8.47 9.76
C GLY A 50 -10.76 -7.19 9.87
N PHE A 51 -9.60 -7.12 9.20
CA PHE A 51 -8.77 -5.92 9.18
C PHE A 51 -8.14 -5.66 7.79
N MET A 52 -7.01 -6.28 7.48
CA MET A 52 -6.31 -6.09 6.20
C MET A 52 -5.37 -7.27 5.85
N ILE A 53 -4.92 -7.28 4.60
CA ILE A 53 -3.83 -8.12 4.12
C ILE A 53 -2.68 -7.23 3.62
N GLN A 54 -1.46 -7.47 4.11
CA GLN A 54 -0.28 -6.63 3.84
C GLN A 54 0.81 -7.46 3.14
N GLY A 55 1.43 -6.88 2.11
CA GLY A 55 2.38 -7.56 1.23
C GLY A 55 3.44 -6.63 0.64
N GLY A 56 4.20 -7.15 -0.33
CA GLY A 56 5.11 -6.36 -1.17
C GLY A 56 6.47 -5.98 -0.55
N GLY A 57 6.87 -6.59 0.56
CA GLY A 57 8.15 -6.28 1.23
C GLY A 57 9.02 -7.47 1.61
N TYR A 58 8.48 -8.69 1.56
CA TYR A 58 9.18 -9.91 1.99
C TYR A 58 9.04 -10.99 0.93
N ASP A 59 10.09 -11.80 0.76
CA ASP A 59 10.05 -13.00 -0.05
C ASP A 59 9.41 -14.20 0.70
N GLU A 60 9.34 -15.35 0.03
CA GLU A 60 8.76 -16.59 0.57
C GLU A 60 9.46 -17.10 1.85
N THR A 61 10.72 -16.70 2.07
CA THR A 61 11.50 -17.04 3.28
C THR A 61 11.39 -15.98 4.38
N LEU A 62 10.51 -15.00 4.19
CA LEU A 62 10.32 -13.84 5.06
C LEU A 62 11.58 -12.98 5.20
N GLN A 63 12.44 -12.95 4.18
CA GLN A 63 13.53 -11.98 4.10
C GLN A 63 13.03 -10.69 3.47
N LYS A 64 13.41 -9.54 4.06
CA LYS A 64 13.06 -8.23 3.52
C LYS A 64 13.77 -8.00 2.19
N LYS A 65 13.02 -7.62 1.16
CA LYS A 65 13.61 -7.18 -0.11
C LYS A 65 14.13 -5.74 0.02
N PRO A 66 15.27 -5.39 -0.61
CA PRO A 66 15.77 -4.02 -0.63
C PRO A 66 14.79 -3.04 -1.28
N THR A 67 14.66 -1.85 -0.72
CA THR A 67 13.72 -0.82 -1.19
C THR A 67 14.42 0.40 -1.76
N LYS A 68 13.67 1.19 -2.54
CA LYS A 68 14.00 2.58 -2.87
C LYS A 68 13.85 3.47 -1.61
N PRO A 69 14.27 4.74 -1.66
CA PRO A 69 14.02 5.72 -0.60
C PRO A 69 12.53 5.85 -0.28
N ALA A 70 12.23 6.25 0.96
CA ALA A 70 10.87 6.45 1.40
C ALA A 70 10.19 7.65 0.71
N ILE A 71 8.86 7.60 0.62
CA ILE A 71 8.04 8.62 -0.02
C ILE A 71 7.28 9.48 1.00
N LYS A 72 6.92 10.69 0.56
CA LYS A 72 5.98 11.57 1.25
C LYS A 72 4.63 10.87 1.43
N ASN A 73 4.05 10.99 2.61
CA ASN A 73 2.72 10.45 2.88
C ASN A 73 1.61 11.35 2.29
N GLU A 74 0.71 10.75 1.50
CA GLU A 74 -0.39 11.43 0.80
C GLU A 74 -1.76 11.19 1.47
N ALA A 75 -1.81 10.74 2.73
CA ALA A 75 -3.07 10.42 3.43
C ALA A 75 -4.05 11.61 3.56
N THR A 76 -3.58 12.84 3.35
CA THR A 76 -4.40 14.06 3.31
C THR A 76 -5.26 14.20 2.05
N ASN A 77 -5.15 13.27 1.09
CA ASN A 77 -5.84 13.31 -0.21
C ASN A 77 -7.38 13.07 -0.15
N GLY A 78 -7.92 12.78 1.04
CA GLY A 78 -9.35 12.60 1.27
C GLY A 78 -9.91 11.23 0.83
N LEU A 79 -9.05 10.31 0.38
CA LEU A 79 -9.42 8.91 0.19
C LEU A 79 -9.45 8.18 1.54
N LYS A 80 -10.39 7.24 1.68
CA LYS A 80 -10.64 6.52 2.93
C LYS A 80 -10.22 5.06 2.86
N ASN A 81 -9.83 4.50 3.99
CA ASN A 81 -9.46 3.10 4.19
C ASN A 81 -10.69 2.19 4.26
N VAL A 82 -11.58 2.29 3.27
CA VAL A 82 -12.77 1.46 3.12
C VAL A 82 -12.43 0.09 2.52
N ARG A 83 -13.32 -0.89 2.68
CA ARG A 83 -13.17 -2.23 2.12
C ARG A 83 -12.85 -2.18 0.62
N GLY A 84 -11.80 -2.87 0.23
CA GLY A 84 -11.32 -2.97 -1.15
C GLY A 84 -10.32 -1.90 -1.56
N SER A 85 -10.10 -0.87 -0.74
CA SER A 85 -9.05 0.12 -1.01
C SER A 85 -7.66 -0.44 -0.72
N VAL A 86 -6.66 0.13 -1.40
CA VAL A 86 -5.25 -0.21 -1.25
C VAL A 86 -4.53 1.01 -0.68
N ALA A 87 -3.68 0.79 0.33
CA ALA A 87 -2.96 1.86 0.98
C ALA A 87 -1.51 1.49 1.29
N MET A 88 -0.66 2.51 1.39
CA MET A 88 0.77 2.33 1.67
C MET A 88 0.99 1.95 3.13
N ALA A 89 1.72 0.86 3.37
CA ALA A 89 2.19 0.53 4.71
C ALA A 89 3.44 1.36 5.05
N ARG A 90 3.55 1.78 6.32
CA ARG A 90 4.65 2.61 6.82
C ARG A 90 5.05 2.22 8.25
N THR A 91 6.18 2.74 8.69
CA THR A 91 6.61 2.69 10.10
C THR A 91 5.91 3.82 10.89
N PRO A 92 6.18 3.99 12.20
CA PRO A 92 5.63 5.12 12.95
C PRO A 92 5.98 6.49 12.34
N ASP A 93 7.13 6.60 11.67
CA ASP A 93 7.49 7.81 10.92
C ASP A 93 6.50 8.05 9.76
N ILE A 94 6.03 9.29 9.63
CA ILE A 94 5.01 9.70 8.66
C ILE A 94 5.46 9.40 7.22
N ASP A 95 6.68 9.81 6.86
CA ASP A 95 7.21 9.77 5.49
C ASP A 95 8.14 8.55 5.31
N SER A 96 7.70 7.38 5.78
CA SER A 96 8.50 6.14 5.78
C SER A 96 7.98 5.01 4.88
N ALA A 97 6.91 5.27 4.12
CA ALA A 97 6.39 4.30 3.16
C ALA A 97 7.40 4.03 2.04
N THR A 98 7.53 2.77 1.63
CA THR A 98 8.43 2.33 0.54
C THR A 98 7.71 1.39 -0.41
N SER A 99 7.93 0.06 -0.35
CA SER A 99 7.30 -0.90 -1.27
C SER A 99 6.03 -1.56 -0.71
N GLN A 100 5.90 -1.62 0.61
CA GLN A 100 4.82 -2.37 1.24
C GLN A 100 3.48 -1.65 1.11
N PHE A 101 2.44 -2.41 0.80
CA PHE A 101 1.06 -1.97 0.72
C PHE A 101 0.16 -2.94 1.49
N PHE A 102 -1.05 -2.51 1.80
CA PHE A 102 -2.10 -3.36 2.32
C PHE A 102 -3.43 -3.14 1.62
N ILE A 103 -4.26 -4.18 1.59
CA ILE A 103 -5.63 -4.14 1.07
C ILE A 103 -6.58 -4.23 2.26
N ASN A 104 -7.47 -3.24 2.39
CA ASN A 104 -8.49 -3.21 3.43
C ASN A 104 -9.56 -4.28 3.13
N VAL A 105 -9.82 -5.21 4.08
CA VAL A 105 -10.86 -6.25 3.90
C VAL A 105 -12.19 -5.90 4.59
N VAL A 106 -12.18 -4.83 5.39
CA VAL A 106 -13.33 -4.16 6.01
C VAL A 106 -13.10 -2.65 5.95
N ASP A 107 -14.06 -1.84 6.39
CA ASP A 107 -13.89 -0.40 6.55
C ASP A 107 -13.07 -0.12 7.83
N ASN A 108 -11.92 0.54 7.66
CA ASN A 108 -10.94 0.80 8.71
C ASN A 108 -10.76 2.32 8.94
N ASP A 109 -11.84 3.02 9.28
CA ASP A 109 -11.86 4.48 9.46
C ASP A 109 -10.78 5.02 10.43
N PHE A 110 -10.30 4.19 11.36
CA PHE A 110 -9.24 4.55 12.29
C PHE A 110 -7.84 4.68 11.64
N LEU A 111 -7.70 4.23 10.38
CA LEU A 111 -6.49 4.40 9.56
C LEU A 111 -6.51 5.68 8.72
N ASP A 112 -7.65 6.37 8.64
CA ASP A 112 -7.79 7.59 7.87
C ASP A 112 -7.01 8.74 8.52
N HIS A 113 -6.61 9.71 7.68
CA HIS A 113 -6.01 10.95 8.16
C HIS A 113 -6.98 11.71 9.06
N ARG A 114 -6.50 12.13 10.24
CA ARG A 114 -7.25 12.90 11.23
C ARG A 114 -6.59 14.24 11.53
N ASP A 115 -5.26 14.24 11.68
CA ASP A 115 -4.47 15.42 12.04
C ASP A 115 -2.98 15.23 11.67
N GLU A 116 -2.15 16.25 11.91
CA GLU A 116 -0.72 16.25 11.54
C GLU A 116 0.19 15.53 12.55
N THR A 117 -0.34 14.89 13.59
CA THR A 117 0.48 14.09 14.52
C THR A 117 0.91 12.78 13.88
N PRO A 118 2.06 12.18 14.28
CA PRO A 118 2.49 10.89 13.74
C PRO A 118 1.43 9.78 13.83
N GLU A 119 0.67 9.77 14.93
CA GLU A 119 -0.42 8.82 15.20
C GLU A 119 -1.70 9.15 14.41
N GLY A 120 -1.97 10.43 14.18
CA GLY A 120 -3.15 10.93 13.48
C GLY A 120 -3.00 11.07 11.97
N TYR A 121 -1.78 11.00 11.44
CA TYR A 121 -1.52 11.25 10.02
C TYR A 121 -2.21 10.24 9.10
N GLY A 122 -2.39 9.00 9.56
CA GLY A 122 -3.08 7.94 8.81
C GLY A 122 -2.20 7.28 7.74
N TYR A 123 -2.88 6.58 6.82
CA TYR A 123 -2.29 5.76 5.76
C TYR A 123 -2.86 6.16 4.39
N ALA A 124 -1.96 6.45 3.45
CA ALA A 124 -2.32 6.96 2.13
C ALA A 124 -2.96 5.87 1.27
N VAL A 125 -4.25 6.03 0.97
CA VAL A 125 -4.96 5.28 -0.07
C VAL A 125 -4.57 5.87 -1.42
N PHE A 126 -4.33 5.00 -2.40
CA PHE A 126 -3.84 5.35 -3.73
C PHE A 126 -4.43 4.46 -4.82
#